data_AF-A0A1Q8DT98-F1
#
_entry.id   AF-A0A1Q8DT98-F1
#
_cell.length_a   1.000
_cell.length_b   1.000
_cell.length_c   1.000
_cell.angle_alpha   90.00
_cell.angle_beta   90.00
_cell.angle_gamma   90.00
#
_symmetry.space_group_name_H-M   'P 1'
#
loop_
_entity.id
_entity.type
_entity.pdbx_description
1 polymer ?
#
loop_
_entity_poly.entity_id
_entity_poly.type
_entity_poly.pdbx_seq_one_letter_code
_entity_poly.pdbx_strand_id
1 'polypeptide(L)'
;MTEKNIAEENKSDEKRKLINRFLMRLTKEQPQMYYATTSEISRSIHTMIKEHTNRLSVEEQALVRRMSIEEIEGLLGFHAR
;
A
#
# COMPACT_ATOMS: atom_id res chain seq x y z
N MET A 1 -18.10 1.97 -21.01
CA MET A 1 -16.93 2.03 -20.10
C MET A 1 -15.77 2.60 -20.89
N THR A 2 -15.19 3.71 -20.45
CA THR A 2 -14.13 4.46 -21.17
C THR A 2 -12.74 3.99 -20.73
N GLU A 3 -11.74 4.11 -21.62
CA GLU A 3 -10.34 3.70 -21.40
C GLU A 3 -9.71 4.28 -20.11
N LYS A 4 -10.16 5.49 -19.72
CA LYS A 4 -9.74 6.15 -18.48
C LYS A 4 -10.11 5.36 -17.22
N ASN A 5 -11.24 4.65 -17.21
CA ASN A 5 -11.68 3.87 -16.05
C ASN A 5 -10.80 2.62 -15.86
N ILE A 6 -10.41 1.97 -16.95
CA ILE A 6 -9.55 0.79 -16.95
C ILE A 6 -8.14 1.14 -16.45
N ALA A 7 -7.60 2.29 -16.87
CA ALA A 7 -6.28 2.74 -16.43
C ALA A 7 -6.22 3.07 -14.92
N GLU A 8 -7.28 3.67 -14.37
CA GLU A 8 -7.36 3.99 -12.94
C GLU A 8 -7.58 2.73 -12.08
N GLU A 9 -8.38 1.78 -12.56
CA GLU A 9 -8.57 0.46 -11.94
C GLU A 9 -7.23 -0.30 -11.87
N ASN A 10 -6.49 -0.38 -12.98
CA ASN A 10 -5.16 -1.01 -13.01
C ASN A 10 -4.18 -0.36 -12.01
N LYS A 11 -4.18 0.97 -11.87
CA LYS A 11 -3.32 1.64 -10.88
C LYS A 11 -3.73 1.31 -9.45
N SER A 12 -5.03 1.20 -9.17
CA SER A 12 -5.56 0.79 -7.87
C SER A 12 -5.08 -0.61 -7.50
N ASP A 13 -5.15 -1.54 -8.46
CA ASP A 13 -4.69 -2.92 -8.26
C ASP A 13 -3.18 -3.02 -8.03
N GLU A 14 -2.38 -2.27 -8.79
CA GLU A 14 -0.93 -2.22 -8.58
C GLU A 14 -0.58 -1.61 -7.21
N LYS A 15 -1.31 -0.57 -6.78
CA LYS A 15 -1.17 -0.03 -5.42
C LYS A 15 -1.50 -1.07 -4.36
N ARG A 16 -2.60 -1.83 -4.49
CA ARG A 16 -2.97 -2.91 -3.56
C ARG A 16 -1.88 -3.98 -3.50
N LYS A 17 -1.37 -4.44 -4.63
CA LYS A 17 -0.28 -5.43 -4.69
C LYS A 17 0.96 -4.94 -3.94
N LEU A 18 1.33 -3.68 -4.13
CA LEU A 18 2.47 -3.08 -3.46
C LEU A 18 2.24 -2.94 -1.94
N ILE A 19 1.08 -2.45 -1.53
CA ILE A 19 0.72 -2.34 -0.10
C ILE A 19 0.67 -3.70 0.59
N ASN A 20 0.14 -4.73 -0.05
CA ASN A 20 0.16 -6.09 0.48
C ASN A 20 1.58 -6.63 0.63
N ARG A 21 2.51 -6.27 -0.27
CA ARG A 21 3.93 -6.63 -0.14
C ARG A 21 4.56 -5.98 1.09
N PHE A 22 4.28 -4.69 1.33
CA PHE A 22 4.73 -3.99 2.54
C PHE A 22 4.09 -4.58 3.81
N LEU A 23 2.80 -4.92 3.78
CA LEU A 23 2.10 -5.57 4.89
C LEU A 23 2.75 -6.91 5.26
N MET A 24 2.98 -7.79 4.27
CA MET A 24 3.64 -9.08 4.50
C MET A 24 5.04 -8.92 5.08
N ARG A 25 5.78 -7.91 4.63
CA ARG A 25 7.11 -7.62 5.18
C ARG A 25 7.02 -7.11 6.61
N LEU A 26 6.10 -6.17 6.87
CA LEU A 26 5.86 -5.60 8.20
C LEU A 26 5.50 -6.70 9.20
N THR A 27 4.56 -7.58 8.89
CA THR A 27 4.14 -8.64 9.82
C THR A 27 5.18 -9.75 10.00
N LYS A 28 6.06 -9.95 9.00
CA LYS A 28 7.23 -10.82 9.14
C LYS A 28 8.31 -10.23 10.04
N GLU A 29 8.59 -8.94 9.91
CA GLU A 29 9.59 -8.22 10.73
C GLU A 29 9.06 -7.93 12.15
N GLN A 30 7.74 -7.73 12.28
CA GLN A 30 7.05 -7.31 13.49
C GLN A 30 5.75 -8.12 13.68
N PRO A 31 5.82 -9.37 14.20
CA PRO A 31 4.65 -10.24 14.36
C PRO A 31 3.53 -9.66 15.22
N GLN A 32 3.81 -8.75 16.15
CA GLN A 32 2.78 -8.05 16.93
C GLN A 32 1.78 -7.27 16.05
N MET A 33 2.19 -6.89 14.84
CA MET A 33 1.35 -6.14 13.90
C MET A 33 0.18 -6.96 13.35
N TYR A 34 0.16 -8.29 13.54
CA TYR A 34 -1.03 -9.12 13.23
C TYR A 34 -2.27 -8.74 14.06
N TYR A 35 -2.06 -8.13 15.22
CA TYR A 35 -3.13 -7.73 16.14
C TYR A 35 -3.29 -6.20 16.23
N ALA A 36 -2.53 -5.45 15.43
CA ALA A 36 -2.62 -4.00 15.38
C ALA A 36 -3.87 -3.55 14.61
N THR A 37 -4.35 -2.35 14.93
CA THR A 37 -5.44 -1.72 14.19
C THR A 37 -5.00 -1.38 12.76
N THR A 38 -5.96 -1.31 11.82
CA THR A 38 -5.67 -0.89 10.44
C THR A 38 -4.94 0.45 10.40
N SER A 39 -5.33 1.41 11.24
CA SER A 39 -4.68 2.73 11.30
C SER A 39 -3.22 2.66 11.78
N GLU A 40 -2.89 1.77 12.73
CA GLU A 40 -1.50 1.53 13.17
C GLU A 40 -0.66 0.84 12.08
N ILE A 41 -1.26 -0.13 11.39
CA ILE A 41 -0.64 -0.80 10.23
C ILE A 41 -0.37 0.23 9.12
N SER A 42 -1.34 1.08 8.77
CA SER A 42 -1.22 2.11 7.74
C SER A 42 -0.09 3.10 8.03
N ARG A 43 0.00 3.58 9.29
CA ARG A 43 1.10 4.47 9.72
C ARG A 43 2.46 3.79 9.56
N SER A 44 2.55 2.52 9.94
CA SER A 44 3.79 1.75 9.87
C SER A 44 4.22 1.48 8.42
N ILE A 45 3.28 1.08 7.56
CA ILE A 45 3.52 0.89 6.12
C ILE A 45 3.92 2.21 5.46
N HIS A 46 3.25 3.31 5.77
CA HIS A 46 3.61 4.62 5.23
C HIS A 46 5.05 5.03 5.59
N THR A 47 5.49 4.75 6.82
CA THR A 47 6.88 4.95 7.24
C THR A 47 7.83 4.03 6.46
N MET A 48 7.55 2.73 6.36
CA MET A 48 8.38 1.78 5.60
C MET A 48 8.50 2.16 4.12
N ILE A 49 7.43 2.67 3.50
CA ILE A 49 7.46 3.17 2.12
C ILE A 49 8.48 4.31 2.02
N LYS A 50 8.44 5.29 2.92
CA LYS A 50 9.40 6.41 2.91
C LYS A 50 10.83 5.95 3.10
N GLU A 51 11.07 5.01 4.00
CA GLU A 51 12.40 4.45 4.29
C GLU A 51 12.97 3.58 3.16
N HIS A 52 12.10 3.02 2.32
CA HIS A 52 12.48 2.08 1.26
C HIS A 52 12.10 2.55 -0.15
N THR A 53 11.69 3.80 -0.32
CA THR A 53 11.28 4.35 -1.63
C THR A 53 12.38 4.17 -2.68
N ASN A 54 13.64 4.35 -2.29
CA ASN A 54 14.79 4.18 -3.18
C ASN A 54 15.05 2.74 -3.66
N ARG A 55 14.42 1.74 -3.03
CA ARG A 55 14.53 0.32 -3.42
C ARG A 55 13.39 -0.14 -4.34
N LEU A 56 12.41 0.72 -4.58
CA LEU A 56 11.28 0.47 -5.48
C LEU A 56 11.65 0.80 -6.93
N SER A 57 10.98 0.17 -7.89
CA SER A 57 11.11 0.57 -9.31
C SER A 57 10.60 2.00 -9.54
N VAL A 58 10.93 2.63 -10.68
CA VAL A 58 10.47 3.99 -11.00
C VAL A 58 8.93 4.05 -11.04
N GLU A 59 8.28 3.00 -11.55
CA GLU A 59 6.83 2.86 -11.62
C GLU A 59 6.22 2.74 -10.22
N GLU A 60 6.79 1.88 -9.37
CA GLU A 60 6.34 1.70 -7.98
C GLU A 60 6.53 2.99 -7.17
N GLN A 61 7.65 3.69 -7.35
CA GLN A 61 7.89 5.00 -6.75
C GLN A 61 6.81 6.00 -7.16
N ALA A 62 6.43 6.04 -8.44
CA ALA A 62 5.39 6.93 -8.94
C ALA A 62 4.02 6.63 -8.30
N LEU A 63 3.73 5.34 -8.01
CA LEU A 63 2.47 4.93 -7.36
C LEU A 63 2.39 5.37 -5.89
N VAL A 64 3.51 5.35 -5.15
CA VAL A 64 3.51 5.62 -3.70
C VAL A 64 3.94 7.04 -3.32
N ARG A 65 4.57 7.79 -4.22
CA ARG A 65 5.15 9.12 -3.92
C ARG A 65 4.19 10.11 -3.26
N ARG A 66 2.90 10.00 -3.53
CA ARG A 66 1.84 10.88 -3.00
C ARG A 66 0.79 10.13 -2.18
N MET A 67 1.08 8.88 -1.84
CA MET A 67 0.11 8.04 -1.14
C MET A 67 -0.02 8.50 0.31
N SER A 68 -1.25 8.79 0.73
CA SER A 68 -1.54 9.19 2.10
C SER A 68 -1.78 7.99 3.00
N ILE A 69 -1.79 8.21 4.32
CA ILE A 69 -2.09 7.16 5.29
C ILE A 69 -3.54 6.67 5.11
N GLU A 70 -4.47 7.58 4.82
CA GLU A 70 -5.88 7.28 4.58
C GLU A 70 -6.08 6.46 3.30
N GLU A 71 -5.27 6.72 2.27
CA GLU A 71 -5.27 5.90 1.05
C GLU A 71 -4.79 4.47 1.36
N ILE A 72 -3.71 4.32 2.14
CA ILE A 72 -3.22 3.00 2.58
C ILE A 72 -4.27 2.29 3.41
N GLU A 73 -4.90 2.99 4.36
CA GLU A 73 -5.97 2.46 5.20
C GLU A 73 -7.17 2.00 4.36
N GLY A 74 -7.56 2.77 3.36
CA GLY A 74 -8.54 2.35 2.36
C GLY A 74 -8.10 1.07 1.64
N LEU A 75 -6.89 1.04 1.09
CA LEU A 75 -6.37 -0.12 0.36
C LEU A 75 -6.30 -1.40 1.22
N LEU A 76 -6.04 -1.27 2.52
CA LEU A 76 -6.04 -2.37 3.50
C LEU A 76 -7.47 -2.80 3.92
N GLY A 77 -8.35 -1.82 4.16
CA GLY A 77 -9.73 -2.05 4.61
C GLY A 77 -10.66 -2.53 3.50
N PHE A 78 -10.33 -2.28 2.24
CA PHE A 78 -10.98 -2.91 1.11
C PHE A 78 -10.49 -4.35 0.95
N HIS A 79 -11.10 -5.27 1.71
CA HIS A 79 -11.32 -6.60 1.18
C HIS A 79 -12.26 -6.44 -0.01
N ALA A 80 -11.71 -6.41 -1.22
CA ALA A 80 -12.50 -6.64 -2.42
C ALA A 80 -13.26 -7.95 -2.18
N ARG A 81 -14.57 -7.84 -1.95
CA ARG A 81 -15.46 -9.00 -1.97
C ARG A 81 -15.61 -9.46 -3.41
#